data_AF-A0A9W8PMU5-F1
#
_entry.id   AF-A0A9W8PMU5-F1
#
_cell.length_a   1.000
_cell.length_b   1.000
_cell.length_c   1.000
_cell.angle_alpha   90.00
_cell.angle_beta   90.00
_cell.angle_gamma   90.00
#
_symmetry.space_group_name_H-M   'P 1'
#
loop_
_entity.id
_entity.type
_entity.pdbx_description
1 polymer ?
#
loop_
_entity_poly.entity_id
_entity_poly.type
_entity_poly.pdbx_seq_one_letter_code
_entity_poly.pdbx_strand_id
1 'polypeptide(L)'
;MVNFITSLTFLLTAATSVAAVPSNLEARSDTTCRDDLGDDSFGSAADAVYCINYLASLNQACVGHVSGQAFCKRGTTQITGLTLRGTSSSSCKDVARGAGLIMDKCTKPDGRVKGANPAWGNGNLIIDIRHV
;
A
#
# COMPACT_ATOMS: atom_id res chain seq x y z
N MET A 1 37.49 64.86 26.27
CA MET A 1 36.59 64.76 25.10
C MET A 1 36.00 63.36 25.08
N VAL A 2 34.67 63.33 25.07
CA VAL A 2 33.74 62.20 24.85
C VAL A 2 34.22 61.21 23.76
N ASN A 3 33.91 59.92 23.78
CA ASN A 3 32.54 59.44 23.59
C ASN A 3 32.32 57.96 23.95
N PHE A 4 31.14 57.70 24.54
CA PHE A 4 30.49 56.39 24.70
C PHE A 4 30.03 55.85 23.33
N ILE A 5 30.25 54.56 23.04
CA ILE A 5 29.45 53.79 22.07
C ILE A 5 29.39 52.33 22.56
N THR A 6 28.47 52.02 23.48
CA THR A 6 27.24 51.24 23.25
C THR A 6 27.41 49.88 22.55
N SER A 7 27.34 48.85 23.38
CA SER A 7 27.09 47.45 23.05
C SER A 7 25.86 47.28 22.17
N LEU A 8 25.97 46.49 21.11
CA LEU A 8 24.84 46.05 20.29
C LEU A 8 24.89 44.52 20.18
N THR A 9 24.26 43.85 21.15
CA THR A 9 23.98 42.41 21.12
C THR A 9 22.87 42.14 20.11
N PHE A 10 23.24 41.77 18.89
CA PHE A 10 22.32 41.23 17.90
C PHE A 10 21.93 39.79 18.28
N LEU A 11 20.75 39.62 18.89
CA LEU A 11 20.10 38.32 19.05
C LEU A 11 19.52 37.88 17.70
N LEU A 12 20.16 36.92 17.03
CA LEU A 12 19.57 36.21 15.89
C LEU A 12 18.55 35.20 16.41
N THR A 13 17.28 35.58 16.45
CA THR A 13 16.17 34.61 16.54
C THR A 13 16.01 33.95 15.18
N ALA A 14 16.66 32.80 14.99
CA ALA A 14 16.37 31.92 13.86
C ALA A 14 14.95 31.36 14.04
N ALA A 15 13.96 31.98 13.38
CA ALA A 15 12.65 31.42 13.22
C ALA A 15 12.75 30.20 12.30
N THR A 16 12.91 29.01 12.88
CA THR A 16 12.76 27.76 12.15
C THR A 16 11.29 27.60 11.78
N SER A 17 10.91 28.04 10.57
CA SER A 17 9.65 27.63 9.96
C SER A 17 9.75 26.14 9.64
N VAL A 18 9.26 25.30 10.56
CA VAL A 18 9.00 23.89 10.27
C VAL A 18 7.86 23.87 9.26
N ALA A 19 8.20 23.90 7.97
CA ALA A 19 7.25 23.56 6.92
C ALA A 19 6.86 22.10 7.18
N ALA A 20 5.65 21.88 7.70
CA ALA A 20 5.07 20.55 7.75
C ALA A 20 5.03 20.03 6.31
N VAL A 21 5.92 19.10 5.98
CA VAL A 21 5.88 18.37 4.72
C VAL A 21 4.48 17.78 4.63
N PRO A 22 3.73 17.98 3.54
CA PRO A 22 2.40 17.41 3.41
C PRO A 22 2.53 15.91 3.63
N SER A 23 1.94 15.41 4.71
CA SER A 23 1.86 13.99 5.00
C SER A 23 1.04 13.40 3.86
N ASN A 24 1.69 12.75 2.90
CA ASN A 24 0.99 11.84 2.01
C ASN A 24 0.25 10.89 2.96
N LEU A 25 -1.08 10.89 2.92
CA LEU A 25 -1.92 10.06 3.78
C LEU A 25 -1.41 8.62 3.67
N GLU A 26 -0.68 8.17 4.68
CA GLU A 26 -0.22 6.79 4.76
C GLU A 26 -1.47 5.93 4.93
N ALA A 27 -1.72 5.04 3.97
CA ALA A 27 -2.81 4.09 4.08
C ALA A 27 -2.57 3.27 5.36
N ARG A 28 -3.52 3.35 6.29
CA ARG A 28 -3.49 2.56 7.54
C ARG A 28 -3.37 1.08 7.18
N SER A 29 -2.35 0.46 7.76
CA SER A 29 -2.03 -0.96 7.65
C SER A 29 -3.09 -1.81 8.37
N ASP A 30 -4.24 -1.99 7.74
CA ASP A 30 -5.22 -3.02 8.10
C ASP A 30 -4.99 -4.29 7.27
N THR A 31 -3.70 -4.65 7.05
CA THR A 31 -3.35 -5.90 6.39
C THR A 31 -3.90 -7.05 7.22
N THR A 32 -4.86 -7.77 6.65
CA THR A 32 -5.48 -8.94 7.29
C THR A 32 -5.06 -10.19 6.55
N CYS A 33 -4.48 -11.16 7.26
CA CYS A 33 -4.03 -12.42 6.65
C CYS A 33 -5.16 -13.41 6.40
N ARG A 34 -6.38 -13.08 6.86
CA ARG A 34 -7.58 -13.89 6.72
C ARG A 34 -7.37 -15.36 7.12
N ASP A 35 -6.61 -15.57 8.21
CA ASP A 35 -6.42 -16.89 8.83
C ASP A 35 -7.72 -17.45 9.44
N ASP A 36 -8.80 -16.65 9.46
CA ASP A 36 -10.17 -17.08 9.77
C ASP A 36 -10.77 -17.99 8.70
N LEU A 37 -10.17 -18.07 7.51
CA LEU A 37 -10.66 -18.86 6.38
C LEU A 37 -10.00 -20.25 6.32
N GLY A 38 -10.66 -21.19 5.63
CA GLY A 38 -10.17 -22.54 5.41
C GLY A 38 -8.86 -22.58 4.60
N ASP A 39 -8.14 -23.70 4.69
CA ASP A 39 -6.85 -23.91 4.01
C ASP A 39 -6.95 -23.86 2.48
N ASP A 40 -8.14 -24.13 1.93
CA ASP A 40 -8.49 -24.05 0.52
C ASP A 40 -8.57 -22.61 -0.01
N SER A 41 -8.58 -21.60 0.87
CA SER A 41 -8.58 -20.19 0.48
C SER A 41 -7.19 -19.63 0.16
N PHE A 42 -6.13 -20.38 0.48
CA PHE A 42 -4.75 -19.95 0.34
C PHE A 42 -4.20 -20.23 -1.06
N GLY A 43 -3.62 -19.19 -1.68
CA GLY A 43 -2.91 -19.29 -2.95
C GLY A 43 -1.43 -19.63 -2.77
N SER A 44 -0.74 -19.86 -3.88
CA SER A 44 0.71 -19.98 -3.98
C SER A 44 1.39 -18.62 -3.87
N ALA A 45 2.35 -18.49 -2.95
CA ALA A 45 3.16 -17.29 -2.79
C ALA A 45 3.98 -16.98 -4.05
N ALA A 46 4.51 -18.00 -4.73
CA ALA A 46 5.30 -17.82 -5.95
C ALA A 46 4.46 -17.24 -7.10
N ASP A 47 3.21 -17.70 -7.24
CA ASP A 47 2.29 -17.18 -8.25
C ASP A 47 1.85 -15.75 -7.92
N ALA A 48 1.63 -15.44 -6.63
CA ALA A 48 1.36 -14.09 -6.18
C ALA A 48 2.52 -13.13 -6.50
N VAL A 49 3.78 -13.51 -6.23
CA VAL A 49 4.97 -12.70 -6.55
C VAL A 49 5.04 -12.39 -8.05
N TYR A 50 4.74 -13.36 -8.91
CA TYR A 50 4.69 -13.09 -10.35
C TYR A 50 3.64 -12.05 -10.69
N CYS A 51 2.43 -12.19 -10.15
CA CYS A 51 1.36 -11.23 -10.38
C CYS A 51 1.73 -9.83 -9.86
N ILE A 52 2.40 -9.74 -8.70
CA ILE A 52 2.90 -8.48 -8.16
C ILE A 52 3.90 -7.82 -9.12
N ASN A 53 4.87 -8.58 -9.63
CA ASN A 53 5.87 -8.08 -10.57
C ASN A 53 5.24 -7.64 -11.90
N TYR A 54 4.25 -8.41 -12.40
CA TYR A 54 3.48 -8.01 -13.56
C TYR A 54 2.78 -6.67 -13.32
N LEU A 55 2.02 -6.53 -12.23
CA LEU A 55 1.29 -5.30 -11.90
C LEU A 55 2.23 -4.10 -11.69
N ALA A 56 3.40 -4.32 -11.08
CA ALA A 56 4.43 -3.29 -10.90
C ALA A 56 5.04 -2.82 -12.23
N SER A 57 5.09 -3.69 -13.24
CA SER A 57 5.60 -3.34 -14.58
C SER A 57 4.62 -2.48 -15.37
N LEU A 58 3.33 -2.47 -15.01
CA LEU A 58 2.31 -1.75 -15.74
C LEU A 58 2.32 -0.25 -15.39
N ASN A 59 2.15 0.58 -16.41
CA ASN A 59 1.96 2.02 -16.25
C ASN A 59 0.51 2.42 -16.56
N GLN A 60 -0.43 1.74 -15.89
CA GLN A 60 -1.87 1.97 -16.06
C GLN A 60 -2.61 1.95 -14.72
N ALA A 61 -3.88 2.33 -14.76
CA ALA A 61 -4.79 2.25 -13.63
C ALA A 61 -5.37 0.84 -13.49
N CYS A 62 -5.42 0.35 -12.26
CA CYS A 62 -6.09 -0.88 -11.86
C CYS A 62 -7.41 -0.52 -11.17
N VAL A 63 -8.54 -0.92 -11.78
CA VAL A 63 -9.89 -0.53 -11.34
C VAL A 63 -10.58 -1.70 -10.66
N GLY A 64 -10.87 -1.57 -9.37
CA GLY A 64 -11.65 -2.55 -8.60
C GLY A 64 -13.15 -2.29 -8.68
N HIS A 65 -13.92 -3.36 -8.46
CA HIS A 65 -15.38 -3.36 -8.44
C HIS A 65 -15.91 -4.03 -7.17
N VAL A 66 -17.19 -3.78 -6.83
CA VAL A 66 -17.86 -4.41 -5.68
C VAL A 66 -17.88 -5.94 -5.80
N SER A 67 -18.07 -6.47 -7.02
CA SER A 67 -18.04 -7.92 -7.29
C SER A 67 -16.63 -8.53 -7.27
N GLY A 68 -15.59 -7.70 -7.14
CA GLY A 68 -14.21 -8.09 -7.35
C GLY A 68 -13.81 -8.02 -8.83
N GLN A 69 -12.58 -7.56 -9.07
CA GLN A 69 -11.93 -7.54 -10.38
C GLN A 69 -10.63 -8.32 -10.31
N ALA A 70 -10.47 -9.33 -11.18
CA ALA A 70 -9.19 -10.02 -11.31
C ALA A 70 -8.17 -9.09 -11.99
N PHE A 71 -7.11 -8.71 -11.26
CA PHE A 71 -6.01 -7.93 -11.83
C PHE A 71 -4.95 -8.81 -12.47
N CYS A 72 -4.69 -9.95 -11.85
CA CYS A 72 -3.82 -10.99 -12.38
C CYS A 72 -4.21 -12.33 -11.78
N LYS A 73 -4.19 -13.38 -12.62
CA LYS A 73 -4.34 -14.77 -12.21
C LYS A 73 -3.15 -15.56 -12.75
N ARG A 74 -2.52 -16.36 -11.89
CA ARG A 74 -1.51 -17.34 -12.27
C ARG A 74 -1.72 -18.62 -11.47
N GLY A 75 -1.74 -19.75 -12.17
CA GLY A 75 -2.05 -21.04 -11.54
C GLY A 75 -3.38 -20.99 -10.79
N THR A 76 -3.34 -21.34 -9.51
CA THR A 76 -4.48 -21.29 -8.58
C THR A 76 -4.55 -20.00 -7.77
N THR A 77 -3.71 -18.99 -8.08
CA THR A 77 -3.63 -17.75 -7.28
C THR A 77 -4.09 -16.55 -8.09
N GLN A 78 -4.90 -15.71 -7.47
CA GLN A 78 -5.40 -14.47 -8.07
C GLN A 78 -5.22 -13.28 -7.13
N ILE A 79 -4.77 -12.16 -7.71
CA ILE A 79 -4.82 -10.84 -7.07
C ILE A 79 -6.09 -10.15 -7.56
N THR A 80 -6.98 -9.83 -6.63
CA THR A 80 -8.30 -9.25 -6.90
C THR A 80 -8.42 -7.86 -6.28
N GLY A 81 -8.98 -6.91 -7.03
CA GLY A 81 -9.38 -5.60 -6.52
C GLY A 81 -10.86 -5.57 -6.14
N LEU A 82 -11.14 -5.26 -4.88
CA LEU A 82 -12.48 -5.15 -4.30
C LEU A 82 -12.75 -3.72 -3.86
N THR A 83 -14.01 -3.31 -3.90
CA THR A 83 -14.46 -2.02 -3.36
C THR A 83 -15.71 -2.23 -2.53
N LEU A 84 -15.92 -1.39 -1.51
CA LEU A 84 -17.16 -1.46 -0.72
C LEU A 84 -18.36 -0.92 -1.49
N ARG A 85 -18.13 0.05 -2.40
CA ARG A 85 -19.17 0.73 -3.18
C ARG A 85 -18.60 1.13 -4.55
N GLY A 86 -19.43 1.01 -5.59
CA GLY A 86 -19.11 1.46 -6.95
C GLY A 86 -17.78 0.93 -7.48
N THR A 87 -16.99 1.82 -8.06
CA THR A 87 -15.66 1.52 -8.59
C THR A 87 -14.61 2.40 -7.93
N SER A 88 -13.43 1.84 -7.69
CA SER A 88 -12.28 2.58 -7.15
C SER A 88 -11.06 2.21 -7.97
N SER A 89 -10.19 3.18 -8.20
CA SER A 89 -9.03 3.04 -9.09
C SER A 89 -7.76 3.48 -8.36
N SER A 90 -6.69 2.73 -8.55
CA SER A 90 -5.34 3.12 -8.14
C SER A 90 -4.33 2.74 -9.23
N SER A 91 -3.11 3.25 -9.15
CA SER A 91 -2.07 2.80 -10.09
C SER A 91 -1.78 1.31 -9.87
N CYS A 92 -1.51 0.55 -10.93
CA CYS A 92 -1.16 -0.86 -10.76
C CYS A 92 0.13 -1.06 -9.94
N LYS A 93 1.00 -0.04 -9.87
CA LYS A 93 2.17 -0.01 -8.98
C LYS A 93 1.78 0.09 -7.50
N ASP A 94 0.79 0.91 -7.17
CA ASP A 94 0.26 1.02 -5.82
C ASP A 94 -0.50 -0.24 -5.38
N VAL A 95 -1.21 -0.86 -6.31
CA VAL A 95 -1.82 -2.19 -6.15
C VAL A 95 -0.75 -3.24 -5.87
N ALA A 96 0.33 -3.27 -6.65
CA ALA A 96 1.46 -4.18 -6.45
C ALA A 96 2.13 -3.96 -5.08
N ARG A 97 2.33 -2.70 -4.67
CA ARG A 97 2.86 -2.37 -3.34
C ARG A 97 1.93 -2.83 -2.22
N GLY A 98 0.62 -2.62 -2.38
CA GLY A 98 -0.39 -3.11 -1.44
C GLY A 98 -0.39 -4.63 -1.31
N ALA A 99 -0.24 -5.36 -2.43
CA ALA A 99 -0.11 -6.82 -2.46
C ALA A 99 1.22 -7.30 -1.85
N GLY A 100 2.33 -6.57 -2.07
CA GLY A 100 3.63 -6.86 -1.46
C GLY A 100 3.56 -6.86 0.08
N LEU A 101 2.83 -5.91 0.67
CA LEU A 101 2.62 -5.90 2.13
C LEU A 101 1.85 -7.12 2.64
N ILE A 102 0.95 -7.70 1.83
CA ILE A 102 0.29 -8.98 2.16
C ILE A 102 1.31 -10.11 2.13
N MET A 103 2.18 -10.16 1.11
CA MET A 103 3.25 -11.16 1.04
C MET A 103 4.18 -11.09 2.27
N ASP A 104 4.58 -9.88 2.66
CA ASP A 104 5.52 -9.67 3.77
C ASP A 104 4.95 -10.14 5.13
N LYS A 105 3.63 -10.02 5.33
CA LYS A 105 2.99 -10.29 6.62
C LYS A 105 2.27 -11.62 6.70
N CYS A 106 1.75 -12.12 5.58
CA CYS A 106 0.77 -13.21 5.55
C CYS A 106 1.23 -14.45 4.79
N THR A 107 2.47 -14.46 4.27
CA THR A 107 3.04 -15.66 3.68
C THR A 107 3.37 -16.67 4.78
N LYS A 108 2.81 -17.87 4.64
CA LYS A 108 3.06 -18.99 5.54
C LYS A 108 4.39 -19.69 5.20
N PRO A 109 5.03 -20.37 6.16
CA PRO A 109 6.29 -21.09 5.93
C PRO A 109 6.21 -22.18 4.85
N ASP A 110 5.02 -22.69 4.56
CA ASP A 110 4.76 -23.70 3.52
C ASP A 110 4.62 -23.10 2.10
N GLY A 111 4.87 -21.79 1.95
CA GLY A 111 4.80 -21.11 0.65
C GLY A 111 3.39 -20.77 0.20
N ARG A 112 2.40 -20.85 1.09
CA ARG A 112 1.03 -20.40 0.83
C ARG A 112 0.80 -18.98 1.32
N VAL A 113 -0.13 -18.25 0.70
CA VAL A 113 -0.47 -16.88 1.08
C VAL A 113 -1.96 -16.61 0.90
N LYS A 114 -2.51 -15.85 1.85
CA LYS A 114 -3.85 -15.29 1.81
C LYS A 114 -3.81 -13.97 2.56
N GLY A 115 -4.54 -12.99 2.07
CA GLY A 115 -4.79 -11.79 2.84
C GLY A 115 -5.36 -10.67 2.00
N ALA A 116 -5.75 -9.61 2.69
CA ALA A 116 -6.25 -8.40 2.09
C ALA A 116 -5.58 -7.16 2.68
N ASN A 117 -5.41 -6.14 1.85
CA ASN A 117 -4.78 -4.88 2.21
C ASN A 117 -5.27 -3.79 1.26
N PRO A 118 -5.50 -2.53 1.70
CA PRO A 118 -5.75 -1.44 0.76
C PRO A 118 -4.60 -1.25 -0.24
N ALA A 119 -4.92 -0.78 -1.45
CA ALA A 119 -3.94 -0.30 -2.39
C ALA A 119 -3.19 0.91 -1.80
N TRP A 120 -1.90 1.05 -2.12
CA TRP A 120 -1.12 2.17 -1.62
C TRP A 120 -1.74 3.50 -2.08
N GLY A 121 -1.84 4.49 -1.18
CA GLY A 121 -2.47 5.78 -1.47
C GLY A 121 -3.99 5.75 -1.75
N ASN A 122 -4.66 4.59 -1.71
CA ASN A 122 -6.10 4.47 -1.90
C ASN A 122 -6.74 3.38 -1.02
N GLY A 123 -7.24 3.80 0.15
CA GLY A 123 -7.94 2.93 1.11
C GLY A 123 -9.30 2.39 0.63
N ASN A 124 -9.88 2.93 -0.45
CA ASN A 124 -11.16 2.47 -0.98
C ASN A 124 -11.03 1.29 -1.95
N LEU A 125 -9.81 0.98 -2.39
CA LEU A 125 -9.50 -0.17 -3.22
C LEU A 125 -8.81 -1.22 -2.36
N ILE A 126 -9.50 -2.31 -2.06
CA ILE A 126 -8.97 -3.42 -1.27
C ILE A 126 -8.37 -4.45 -2.23
N ILE A 127 -7.09 -4.76 -2.01
CA ILE A 127 -6.39 -5.86 -2.65
C ILE A 127 -6.69 -7.12 -1.86
N ASP A 128 -6.98 -8.22 -2.53
CA ASP A 128 -7.09 -9.54 -1.92
C ASP A 128 -6.34 -10.59 -2.75
N ILE A 129 -5.43 -11.31 -2.10
CA ILE A 129 -4.72 -12.47 -2.67
C ILE A 129 -5.51 -13.71 -2.27
N ARG A 130 -5.95 -14.53 -3.23
CA ARG A 130 -6.81 -15.68 -2.96
C ARG A 130 -6.53 -16.87 -3.86
N HIS A 131 -6.91 -18.05 -3.37
CA HIS A 131 -7.09 -19.24 -4.20
C HIS A 131 -8.31 -19.08 -5.13
N VAL A 132 -8.23 -19.62 -6.35
CA VAL A 132 -9.30 -19.63 -7.38
C VAL A 132 -9.31 -20.89 -8.23
#